data_AF-A0A6J3DPR9-F1
#
_entry.id   AF-A0A6J3DPR9-F1
#
_cell.length_a   1.000
_cell.length_b   1.000
_cell.length_c   1.000
_cell.angle_alpha   90.00
_cell.angle_beta   90.00
_cell.angle_gamma   90.00
#
_symmetry.space_group_name_H-M   'P 1'
#
loop_
_entity.id
_entity.type
_entity.pdbx_description
1 polymer ?
#
loop_
_entity_poly.entity_id
_entity_poly.type
_entity_poly.pdbx_seq_one_letter_code
_entity_poly.pdbx_strand_id
1 'polypeptide(L)'
;MTAGAGGPGVFLVAVNGQIESGEFPGFDDLYCKFCFVYGQDWVPTAGLEEGISQITSKSDVSPTTLIWNFPIEITFKSTNPSGWPQIVVSVYGPDFFGNDVVRGYGAVHVPFTPGRHKRTIAMFVPESTSRLQKFTSWFTGRRPEFTDPKVVAQGEGREVTRVRSQGFVTISFNVVTKDIKKLGYDVSPTDMQTSCVPITEGIHKY
;
A
#
# COMPACT_ATOMS: atom_id res chain seq x y z
N MET A 1 -42.07 4.51 23.14
CA MET A 1 -40.88 3.81 22.62
C MET A 1 -40.25 4.72 21.57
N THR A 2 -39.25 5.50 21.96
CA THR A 2 -38.56 6.42 21.05
C THR A 2 -37.55 5.63 20.24
N ALA A 3 -37.81 5.47 18.94
CA ALA A 3 -36.82 5.02 17.98
C ALA A 3 -35.66 6.01 18.02
N GLY A 4 -34.53 5.59 18.57
CA GLY A 4 -33.29 6.34 18.48
C GLY A 4 -32.90 6.41 17.02
N ALA A 5 -33.07 7.58 16.40
CA ALA A 5 -32.49 7.89 15.11
C ALA A 5 -30.97 7.87 15.29
N GLY A 6 -30.38 6.69 15.12
CA GLY A 6 -28.93 6.53 15.06
C GLY A 6 -28.45 7.30 13.84
N GLY A 7 -27.59 8.30 14.06
CA GLY A 7 -26.91 8.97 12.96
C GLY A 7 -26.20 7.95 12.04
N PRO A 8 -25.86 8.33 10.80
CA PRO A 8 -25.23 7.42 9.86
C PRO A 8 -24.03 6.74 10.52
N GLY A 9 -24.09 5.41 10.63
CA GLY A 9 -23.04 4.64 11.29
C GLY A 9 -21.73 4.78 10.51
N VAL A 10 -20.64 4.99 11.24
CA VAL A 10 -19.29 5.13 10.69
C VAL A 10 -18.42 4.05 11.31
N PHE A 11 -17.45 3.59 10.54
CA PHE A 11 -16.39 2.73 11.05
C PHE A 11 -15.03 3.40 10.87
N LEU A 12 -14.08 2.99 11.70
CA LEU A 12 -12.70 3.46 11.63
C LEU A 12 -11.78 2.32 11.21
N VAL A 13 -10.75 2.65 10.44
CA VAL A 13 -9.64 1.78 10.09
C VAL A 13 -8.34 2.50 10.42
N ALA A 14 -7.68 2.08 11.49
CA ALA A 14 -6.35 2.54 11.84
C ALA A 14 -5.31 1.60 11.24
N VAL A 15 -4.30 2.18 10.60
CA VAL A 15 -3.22 1.48 9.91
C VAL A 15 -1.91 2.00 10.48
N ASN A 16 -1.18 1.10 11.11
CA ASN A 16 0.18 1.34 11.59
C ASN A 16 1.13 0.38 10.88
N GLY A 17 2.42 0.68 10.83
CA GLY A 17 3.38 -0.24 10.22
C GLY A 17 4.63 0.44 9.74
N GLN A 18 5.31 -0.17 8.78
CA GLN A 18 6.50 0.41 8.17
C GLN A 18 6.77 -0.15 6.78
N ILE A 19 7.39 0.69 5.93
CA ILE A 19 8.09 0.25 4.73
C ILE A 19 9.42 -0.34 5.21
N GLU A 20 9.49 -1.65 5.33
CA GLU A 20 10.62 -2.36 5.95
C GLU A 20 11.86 -2.25 5.07
N SER A 21 11.75 -2.73 3.84
CA SER A 21 12.90 -2.95 2.98
C SER A 21 12.54 -3.02 1.51
N GLY A 22 13.56 -3.05 0.65
CA GLY A 22 13.39 -3.32 -0.76
C GLY A 22 14.59 -4.02 -1.38
N GLU A 23 14.32 -4.72 -2.47
CA GLU A 23 15.29 -5.46 -3.26
C GLU A 23 15.28 -4.91 -4.68
N PHE A 24 16.30 -4.14 -5.01
CA PHE A 24 16.47 -3.52 -6.32
C PHE A 24 17.82 -3.93 -6.92
N PRO A 25 17.85 -4.98 -7.77
CA PRO A 25 19.08 -5.43 -8.41
C PRO A 25 19.72 -4.32 -9.25
N GLY A 26 21.02 -4.08 -9.06
CA GLY A 26 21.78 -3.06 -9.80
C GLY A 26 21.50 -1.61 -9.41
N PHE A 27 20.69 -1.36 -8.38
CA PHE A 27 20.45 -0.02 -7.84
C PHE A 27 20.86 0.06 -6.37
N ASP A 28 21.32 1.24 -5.96
CA ASP A 28 21.69 1.55 -4.59
C ASP A 28 21.36 3.03 -4.30
N ASP A 29 21.55 3.46 -3.06
CA ASP A 29 21.28 4.84 -2.61
C ASP A 29 19.83 5.25 -2.92
N LEU A 30 18.88 4.47 -2.39
CA LEU A 30 17.46 4.62 -2.69
C LEU A 30 16.68 5.20 -1.51
N TYR A 31 15.66 6.01 -1.82
CA TYR A 31 14.63 6.42 -0.88
C TYR A 31 13.24 6.11 -1.44
N CYS A 32 12.25 6.00 -0.56
CA CYS A 32 10.87 5.78 -0.94
C CYS A 32 10.01 7.00 -0.61
N LYS A 33 9.06 7.29 -1.49
CA LYS A 33 7.90 8.14 -1.22
C LYS A 33 6.68 7.24 -1.14
N PHE A 34 5.81 7.47 -0.16
CA PHE A 34 4.51 6.81 -0.12
C PHE A 34 3.38 7.83 -0.16
N CYS A 35 2.22 7.41 -0.67
CA CYS A 35 0.97 8.12 -0.48
C CYS A 35 -0.20 7.13 -0.38
N PHE A 36 -1.23 7.48 0.38
CA PHE A 36 -2.47 6.73 0.44
C PHE A 36 -3.45 7.22 -0.63
N VAL A 37 -4.12 6.28 -1.29
CA VAL A 37 -5.19 6.52 -2.26
C VAL A 37 -6.44 5.80 -1.80
N TYR A 38 -7.56 6.49 -1.80
CA TYR A 38 -8.82 6.01 -1.23
C TYR A 38 -10.02 6.67 -1.93
N GLY A 39 -11.20 6.06 -1.79
CA GLY A 39 -12.45 6.54 -2.36
C GLY A 39 -13.02 7.76 -1.63
N GLN A 40 -14.01 8.41 -2.23
CA GLN A 40 -14.57 9.68 -1.75
C GLN A 40 -15.23 9.62 -0.36
N ASP A 41 -15.69 8.45 0.06
CA ASP A 41 -16.31 8.26 1.39
C ASP A 41 -15.27 8.15 2.52
N TRP A 42 -14.02 7.85 2.16
CA TRP A 42 -12.94 7.70 3.12
C TRP A 42 -12.37 9.06 3.49
N VAL A 43 -12.32 9.35 4.80
CA VAL A 43 -11.77 10.57 5.35
C VAL A 43 -10.61 10.24 6.28
N PRO A 44 -9.38 10.71 6.02
CA PRO A 44 -8.29 10.59 6.97
C PRO A 44 -8.58 11.46 8.21
N THR A 45 -8.47 10.89 9.39
CA THR A 45 -8.75 11.56 10.67
C THR A 45 -7.52 11.79 11.53
N ALA A 46 -6.43 11.08 11.26
CA ALA A 46 -5.16 11.19 11.96
C ALA A 46 -4.02 10.55 11.14
N GLY A 47 -2.78 10.92 11.43
CA GLY A 47 -1.59 10.38 10.78
C GLY A 47 -1.21 11.11 9.49
N LEU A 48 -0.35 10.49 8.68
CA LEU A 48 0.20 11.06 7.45
C LEU A 48 -0.33 10.32 6.22
N GLU A 49 -0.89 11.08 5.29
CA GLU A 49 -1.35 10.57 4.00
C GLU A 49 -0.20 10.29 3.04
N GLU A 50 0.91 11.01 3.19
CA GLU A 50 2.12 10.87 2.39
C GLU A 50 3.38 11.08 3.22
N GLY A 51 4.50 10.53 2.75
CA GLY A 51 5.78 10.65 3.42
C GLY A 51 6.94 10.29 2.53
N ILE A 52 8.14 10.76 2.91
CA ILE A 52 9.40 10.52 2.22
C ILE A 52 10.40 9.94 3.23
N SER A 53 10.99 8.80 2.90
CA SER A 53 12.00 8.17 3.75
C SER A 53 13.36 8.83 3.65
N GLN A 54 14.26 8.40 4.53
CA GLN A 54 15.69 8.58 4.32
C GLN A 54 16.18 7.83 3.08
N ILE A 55 17.33 8.27 2.56
CA ILE A 55 18.13 7.50 1.60
C ILE A 55 18.83 6.38 2.38
N THR A 56 18.79 5.17 1.84
CA THR A 56 19.53 4.03 2.36
C THR A 56 20.37 3.40 1.25
N SER A 57 21.46 2.77 1.66
CA SER A 57 22.34 2.01 0.78
C SER A 57 22.42 0.55 1.23
N LYS A 58 22.84 -0.34 0.34
CA LYS A 58 23.15 -1.73 0.67
C LYS A 58 24.37 -1.77 1.60
N SER A 59 24.39 -2.76 2.48
CA SER A 59 25.51 -2.99 3.40
C SER A 59 26.15 -4.34 3.12
N ASP A 60 27.37 -4.55 3.60
CA ASP A 60 28.05 -5.85 3.51
C ASP A 60 27.24 -6.99 4.17
N VAL A 61 26.45 -6.65 5.19
CA VAL A 61 25.57 -7.59 5.93
C VAL A 61 24.30 -7.91 5.14
N SER A 62 23.87 -7.02 4.25
CA SER A 62 22.63 -7.16 3.47
C SER A 62 22.87 -6.66 2.04
N PRO A 63 23.69 -7.37 1.24
CA PRO A 63 24.18 -6.86 -0.05
C PRO A 63 23.09 -6.77 -1.11
N THR A 64 21.95 -7.41 -0.90
CA THR A 64 20.81 -7.42 -1.83
C THR A 64 19.66 -6.53 -1.37
N THR A 65 19.69 -6.05 -0.13
CA THR A 65 18.51 -5.50 0.55
C THR A 65 18.78 -4.11 1.09
N LEU A 66 17.92 -3.18 0.71
CA LEU A 66 17.86 -1.81 1.21
C LEU A 66 16.90 -1.78 2.39
N ILE A 67 17.31 -1.19 3.52
CA ILE A 67 16.51 -1.18 4.75
C ILE A 67 16.07 0.26 5.05
N TRP A 68 14.76 0.52 4.92
CA TRP A 68 14.20 1.82 5.27
C TRP A 68 13.62 1.83 6.68
N ASN A 69 12.87 0.78 7.08
CA ASN A 69 12.08 0.79 8.31
C ASN A 69 11.31 2.11 8.51
N PHE A 70 10.76 2.66 7.42
CA PHE A 70 10.13 3.97 7.43
C PHE A 70 8.69 3.84 7.93
N PRO A 71 8.30 4.53 9.01
CA PRO A 71 7.00 4.33 9.64
C PRO A 71 5.85 4.77 8.73
N ILE A 72 4.74 4.02 8.79
CA ILE A 72 3.45 4.39 8.21
C ILE A 72 2.39 4.41 9.32
N GLU A 73 1.65 5.50 9.42
CA GLU A 73 0.59 5.68 10.41
C GLU A 73 -0.50 6.57 9.82
N ILE A 74 -1.72 6.03 9.73
CA ILE A 74 -2.92 6.75 9.29
C ILE A 74 -4.16 6.11 9.88
N THR A 75 -5.15 6.93 10.22
CA THR A 75 -6.49 6.45 10.59
C THR A 75 -7.51 7.04 9.65
N PHE A 76 -8.35 6.17 9.09
CA PHE A 76 -9.47 6.55 8.25
C PHE A 76 -10.81 6.36 8.95
N LYS A 77 -11.77 7.17 8.53
CA LYS A 77 -13.19 7.04 8.83
C LYS A 77 -13.96 6.85 7.52
N SER A 78 -14.94 5.95 7.52
CA SER A 78 -15.80 5.71 6.36
C SER A 78 -17.19 5.24 6.78
N THR A 79 -18.18 5.36 5.89
CA THR A 79 -19.55 4.80 6.06
C THR A 79 -19.72 3.50 5.27
N ASN A 80 -18.91 3.27 4.24
CA ASN A 80 -18.91 2.03 3.45
C ASN A 80 -17.48 1.65 2.98
N PRO A 81 -17.25 0.39 2.57
CA PRO A 81 -15.92 -0.09 2.20
C PRO A 81 -15.51 0.25 0.76
N SER A 82 -16.37 0.88 -0.05
CA SER A 82 -16.09 1.19 -1.46
C SER A 82 -14.89 2.14 -1.59
N GLY A 83 -14.00 1.87 -2.54
CA GLY A 83 -12.76 2.64 -2.69
C GLY A 83 -11.77 2.43 -1.54
N TRP A 84 -11.68 1.19 -1.03
CA TRP A 84 -10.82 0.82 0.09
C TRP A 84 -9.39 1.36 -0.03
N PRO A 85 -8.77 1.87 1.06
CA PRO A 85 -7.46 2.49 1.01
C PRO A 85 -6.37 1.58 0.45
N GLN A 86 -5.54 2.17 -0.40
CA GLN A 86 -4.32 1.59 -0.94
C GLN A 86 -3.13 2.46 -0.56
N ILE A 87 -1.99 1.85 -0.31
CA ILE A 87 -0.71 2.57 -0.24
C ILE A 87 -0.01 2.42 -1.59
N VAL A 88 0.38 3.56 -2.17
CA VAL A 88 1.23 3.65 -3.35
C VAL A 88 2.64 3.97 -2.87
N VAL A 89 3.64 3.23 -3.34
CA VAL A 89 5.05 3.45 -3.05
C VAL A 89 5.79 3.73 -4.35
N SER A 90 6.59 4.79 -4.31
CA SER A 90 7.47 5.21 -5.38
C SER A 90 8.91 5.20 -4.86
N VAL A 91 9.81 4.47 -5.51
CA VAL A 91 11.22 4.41 -5.11
C VAL A 91 12.06 5.24 -6.08
N TYR A 92 12.94 6.06 -5.54
CA TYR A 92 13.81 6.97 -6.26
C TYR A 92 15.28 6.69 -5.95
N GLY A 93 16.15 7.01 -6.88
CA GLY A 93 17.60 6.98 -6.66
C GLY A 93 18.39 7.62 -7.80
N PRO A 94 19.70 7.81 -7.63
CA PRO A 94 20.52 8.61 -8.52
C PRO A 94 20.73 7.93 -9.88
N ASP A 95 20.58 8.67 -10.98
CA ASP A 95 21.06 8.29 -12.30
C ASP A 95 22.58 8.48 -12.45
N PHE A 96 23.14 8.17 -13.62
CA PHE A 96 24.57 8.33 -13.90
C PHE A 96 25.08 9.78 -13.72
N PHE A 97 24.18 10.76 -13.80
CA PHE A 97 24.48 12.18 -13.64
C PHE A 97 24.12 12.69 -12.24
N GLY A 98 23.73 11.81 -11.30
CA GLY A 98 23.35 12.17 -9.94
C GLY A 98 21.95 12.78 -9.80
N ASN A 99 21.11 12.71 -10.84
CA ASN A 99 19.71 13.15 -10.71
C ASN A 99 18.87 12.03 -10.10
N ASP A 100 17.98 12.37 -9.17
CA ASP A 100 17.00 11.42 -8.66
C ASP A 100 16.00 11.05 -9.74
N VAL A 101 15.95 9.76 -10.07
CA VAL A 101 14.99 9.20 -11.03
C VAL A 101 14.23 8.05 -10.40
N VAL A 102 13.01 7.83 -10.88
CA VAL A 102 12.16 6.75 -10.39
C VAL A 102 12.75 5.40 -10.78
N ARG A 103 12.90 4.53 -9.78
CA ARG A 103 13.35 3.14 -9.90
C ARG A 103 12.20 2.13 -9.84
N GLY A 104 11.02 2.54 -9.40
CA GLY A 104 9.83 1.69 -9.42
C GLY A 104 8.64 2.35 -8.76
N TYR A 105 7.46 2.03 -9.27
CA TYR A 105 6.18 2.26 -8.63
C TYR A 105 5.57 0.92 -8.22
N GLY A 106 4.83 0.92 -7.13
CA GLY A 106 4.05 -0.21 -6.67
C GLY A 106 2.90 0.25 -5.82
N ALA A 107 1.85 -0.57 -5.73
CA ALA A 107 0.75 -0.29 -4.83
C ALA A 107 0.19 -1.59 -4.24
N VAL A 108 -0.38 -1.49 -3.05
CA VAL A 108 -1.08 -2.59 -2.40
C VAL A 108 -2.23 -2.03 -1.57
N HIS A 109 -3.32 -2.78 -1.49
CA HIS A 109 -4.42 -2.45 -0.59
C HIS A 109 -4.00 -2.62 0.87
N VAL A 110 -4.52 -1.73 1.73
CA VAL A 110 -4.50 -1.96 3.17
C VAL A 110 -5.23 -3.28 3.46
N PRO A 111 -4.69 -4.17 4.31
CA PRO A 111 -5.38 -5.42 4.66
C PRO A 111 -6.79 -5.19 5.22
N PHE A 112 -7.75 -5.99 4.76
CA PHE A 112 -9.15 -5.91 5.19
C PHE A 112 -9.39 -6.50 6.59
N THR A 113 -8.52 -7.41 7.02
CA THR A 113 -8.63 -8.07 8.32
C THR A 113 -7.74 -7.39 9.36
N PRO A 114 -8.25 -7.16 10.59
CA PRO A 114 -7.42 -6.66 11.68
C PRO A 114 -6.25 -7.58 12.00
N GLY A 115 -5.16 -7.00 12.49
CA GLY A 115 -3.94 -7.70 12.88
C GLY A 115 -2.72 -7.33 12.05
N ARG A 116 -1.64 -8.08 12.23
CA ARG A 116 -0.35 -7.84 11.57
C ARG A 116 -0.28 -8.55 10.23
N HIS A 117 0.13 -7.84 9.20
CA HIS A 117 0.27 -8.33 7.84
C HIS A 117 1.62 -7.94 7.27
N LYS A 118 2.23 -8.82 6.49
CA LYS A 118 3.40 -8.51 5.67
C LYS A 118 3.01 -8.65 4.20
N ARG A 119 3.39 -7.69 3.37
CA ARG A 119 3.10 -7.65 1.93
C ARG A 119 4.36 -7.31 1.17
N THR A 120 4.59 -8.06 0.09
CA THR A 120 5.65 -7.80 -0.87
C THR A 120 5.01 -7.22 -2.12
N ILE A 121 5.43 -6.02 -2.50
CA ILE A 121 4.94 -5.26 -3.63
C ILE A 121 5.94 -5.41 -4.77
N ALA A 122 5.50 -5.92 -5.91
CA ALA A 122 6.30 -5.92 -7.13
C ALA A 122 6.40 -4.48 -7.65
N MET A 123 7.61 -4.02 -7.90
CA MET A 123 7.89 -2.67 -8.34
C MET A 123 8.04 -2.65 -9.85
N PHE A 124 7.47 -1.65 -10.51
CA PHE A 124 7.52 -1.55 -11.96
C PHE A 124 7.83 -0.13 -12.43
N VAL A 125 8.52 -0.04 -13.56
CA VAL A 125 8.80 1.23 -14.23
C VAL A 125 8.17 1.18 -15.62
N PRO A 126 7.50 2.26 -16.07
CA PRO A 126 7.01 2.33 -17.44
C PRO A 126 8.18 2.34 -18.43
N GLU A 127 8.12 1.47 -19.45
CA GLU A 127 8.99 1.58 -20.60
C GLU A 127 8.48 2.70 -21.51
N SER A 128 9.20 3.83 -21.56
CA SER A 128 8.83 4.94 -22.45
C SER A 128 8.87 4.50 -23.92
N THR A 129 7.78 4.73 -24.65
CA THR A 129 7.61 4.37 -26.06
C THR A 129 8.44 5.23 -27.03
N SER A 130 9.11 6.29 -26.59
CA SER A 130 9.96 7.11 -27.47
C SER A 130 11.20 7.64 -26.78
N ARG A 131 12.38 7.32 -27.33
CA ARG A 131 13.67 7.91 -26.96
C ARG A 131 13.71 9.43 -27.19
N LEU A 132 12.87 9.97 -28.09
CA LEU A 132 12.82 11.41 -28.36
C LEU A 132 12.12 12.22 -27.25
N GLN A 133 11.06 11.69 -26.62
CA GLN A 133 10.36 12.39 -25.53
C GLN A 133 11.22 12.49 -24.25
N LYS A 134 12.14 11.53 -24.06
CA LYS A 134 13.19 11.58 -23.03
C LYS A 134 14.27 12.63 -23.34
N PHE A 135 14.54 12.90 -24.61
CA PHE A 135 15.60 13.81 -25.04
C PHE A 135 15.17 15.28 -25.00
N THR A 136 13.92 15.61 -25.39
CA THR A 136 13.41 16.99 -25.27
C THR A 136 13.22 17.43 -23.82
N SER A 137 12.84 16.52 -22.93
CA SER A 137 12.69 16.75 -21.49
C SER A 137 14.03 16.98 -20.76
N TRP A 138 15.13 16.40 -21.27
CA TRP A 138 16.49 16.65 -20.78
C TRP A 138 16.94 18.09 -21.09
N PHE A 139 16.55 18.66 -22.23
CA PHE A 139 17.01 20.00 -22.65
C PHE A 139 16.27 21.17 -21.96
N THR A 140 15.06 20.95 -21.43
CA THR A 140 14.21 22.03 -20.88
C THR A 140 14.07 22.05 -19.35
N GLY A 141 14.78 21.18 -18.62
CA GLY A 141 14.81 21.20 -17.14
C GLY A 141 13.46 20.94 -16.45
N ARG A 142 12.45 20.47 -17.19
CA ARG A 142 11.14 20.08 -16.67
C ARG A 142 10.90 18.64 -17.07
N ARG A 143 11.26 17.70 -16.19
CA ARG A 143 11.01 16.29 -16.45
C ARG A 143 9.60 15.92 -15.97
N PRO A 144 8.81 15.24 -16.82
CA PRO A 144 7.48 14.79 -16.46
C PRO A 144 7.64 13.65 -15.45
N GLU A 145 7.36 13.94 -14.18
CA GLU A 145 6.84 12.95 -13.24
C GLU A 145 5.51 12.42 -13.81
N PHE A 146 5.08 11.21 -13.43
CA PHE A 146 3.69 10.85 -13.68
C PHE A 146 2.81 12.00 -13.18
N THR A 147 2.02 12.58 -14.08
CA THR A 147 1.14 13.71 -13.77
C THR A 147 0.20 13.39 -12.59
N ASP A 148 0.06 12.11 -12.24
CA ASP A 148 -0.38 11.68 -10.92
C ASP A 148 0.15 10.25 -10.59
N PRO A 149 0.96 10.05 -9.52
CA PRO A 149 1.31 8.69 -9.06
C PRO A 149 0.08 7.85 -8.65
N LYS A 150 -1.11 8.47 -8.50
CA LYS A 150 -2.38 7.79 -8.24
C LYS A 150 -2.92 6.99 -9.43
N VAL A 151 -2.38 7.15 -10.64
CA VAL A 151 -2.74 6.32 -11.82
C VAL A 151 -2.37 4.84 -11.59
N VAL A 152 -1.43 4.54 -10.70
CA VAL A 152 -1.13 3.15 -10.32
C VAL A 152 -2.26 2.50 -9.51
N ALA A 153 -3.00 3.29 -8.74
CA ALA A 153 -4.11 2.85 -7.89
C ALA A 153 -5.44 2.78 -8.64
N GLN A 154 -5.63 3.67 -9.63
CA GLN A 154 -6.83 3.75 -10.46
C GLN A 154 -6.60 2.90 -11.71
N GLY A 155 -7.24 1.73 -11.82
CA GLY A 155 -7.03 0.81 -12.96
C GLY A 155 -7.36 1.37 -14.36
N GLU A 156 -7.83 2.61 -14.49
CA GLU A 156 -8.07 3.30 -15.77
C GLU A 156 -6.76 3.82 -16.38
N GLY A 157 -6.49 3.47 -17.64
CA GLY A 157 -5.24 3.82 -18.35
C GLY A 157 -4.25 2.67 -18.51
N ARG A 158 -4.63 1.43 -18.13
CA ARG A 158 -3.85 0.21 -18.39
C ARG A 158 -3.76 -0.18 -19.87
N GLU A 159 -4.43 0.53 -20.75
CA GLU A 159 -4.25 0.37 -22.19
C GLU A 159 -3.04 1.21 -22.64
N VAL A 160 -1.96 0.51 -23.01
CA VAL A 160 -0.79 1.05 -23.75
C VAL A 160 0.35 1.65 -22.90
N THR A 161 0.83 0.97 -21.86
CA THR A 161 2.23 1.13 -21.40
C THR A 161 2.85 -0.21 -21.05
N ARG A 162 3.90 -0.60 -21.77
CA ARG A 162 4.72 -1.75 -21.42
C ARG A 162 5.45 -1.43 -20.11
N VAL A 163 5.29 -2.26 -19.09
CA VAL A 163 5.96 -2.09 -17.80
C VAL A 163 7.08 -3.11 -17.65
N ARG A 164 8.16 -2.72 -16.99
CA ARG A 164 9.27 -3.61 -16.61
C ARG A 164 9.25 -3.79 -15.10
N SER A 165 9.30 -5.04 -14.64
CA SER A 165 9.51 -5.33 -13.21
C SER A 165 10.93 -4.91 -12.81
N GLN A 166 11.04 -4.18 -11.72
CA GLN A 166 12.26 -3.55 -11.23
C GLN A 166 12.34 -3.68 -9.71
N GLY A 167 12.33 -4.92 -9.22
CA GLY A 167 12.53 -5.24 -7.81
C GLY A 167 11.24 -5.33 -6.99
N PHE A 168 11.42 -5.36 -5.67
CA PHE A 168 10.34 -5.56 -4.71
C PHE A 168 10.49 -4.60 -3.52
N VAL A 169 9.35 -4.19 -2.95
CA VAL A 169 9.29 -3.49 -1.66
C VAL A 169 8.49 -4.33 -0.68
N THR A 170 8.99 -4.44 0.55
CA THR A 170 8.33 -5.15 1.63
C THR A 170 7.75 -4.16 2.63
N ILE A 171 6.45 -4.25 2.87
CA ILE A 171 5.72 -3.42 3.83
C ILE A 171 5.09 -4.32 4.88
N SER A 172 5.15 -3.91 6.14
CA SER A 172 4.30 -4.47 7.18
C SER A 172 3.21 -3.50 7.62
N PHE A 173 2.03 -4.05 7.84
CA PHE A 173 0.85 -3.37 8.35
C PHE A 173 0.43 -3.98 9.68
N ASN A 174 -0.17 -3.17 10.52
CA ASN A 174 -0.93 -3.53 11.70
C ASN A 174 -2.26 -2.77 11.60
N VAL A 175 -3.33 -3.50 11.31
CA VAL A 175 -4.64 -2.92 11.04
C VAL A 175 -5.54 -3.10 12.25
N VAL A 176 -6.20 -2.04 12.66
CA VAL A 176 -7.22 -2.06 13.71
C VAL A 176 -8.49 -1.45 13.17
N THR A 177 -9.59 -2.20 13.26
CA THR A 177 -10.91 -1.72 12.83
C THR A 177 -11.80 -1.47 14.03
N LYS A 178 -12.57 -0.38 14.00
CA LYS A 178 -13.61 -0.09 15.01
C LYS A 178 -14.96 0.07 14.33
N ASP A 179 -15.99 -0.50 14.93
CA ASP A 179 -17.40 -0.36 14.52
C ASP A 179 -17.78 -0.91 13.13
N ILE A 180 -16.85 -1.51 12.39
CA ILE A 180 -17.10 -2.09 11.05
C ILE A 180 -18.20 -3.19 11.07
N LYS A 181 -18.24 -4.00 12.15
CA LYS A 181 -19.28 -5.01 12.37
C LYS A 181 -20.66 -4.41 12.64
N LYS A 182 -20.75 -3.19 13.19
CA LYS A 182 -22.04 -2.50 13.43
C LYS A 182 -22.74 -2.13 12.12
N LEU A 183 -21.98 -2.06 11.03
CA LEU A 183 -22.47 -1.82 9.68
C LEU A 183 -22.71 -3.11 8.88
N GLY A 184 -22.58 -4.28 9.52
CA GLY A 184 -22.87 -5.57 8.90
C GLY A 184 -21.69 -6.19 8.13
N TYR A 185 -20.49 -5.63 8.21
CA TYR A 185 -19.29 -6.20 7.57
C TYR A 185 -18.54 -7.13 8.51
N ASP A 186 -18.26 -8.36 8.08
CA ASP A 186 -17.36 -9.26 8.80
C ASP A 186 -15.94 -9.18 8.26
N VAL A 187 -14.98 -9.01 9.18
CA VAL A 187 -13.55 -8.91 8.93
C VAL A 187 -12.76 -9.94 9.74
N SER A 188 -13.45 -11.00 10.19
CA SER A 188 -12.85 -12.11 10.92
C SER A 188 -11.77 -12.80 10.07
N PRO A 189 -10.58 -13.10 10.65
CA PRO A 189 -9.60 -13.94 9.97
C PRO A 189 -10.20 -15.31 9.67
N THR A 190 -10.04 -15.80 8.44
CA THR A 190 -10.62 -17.07 7.97
C THR A 190 -10.22 -18.28 8.85
N ASP A 191 -9.08 -18.21 9.55
CA ASP A 191 -8.56 -19.27 10.42
C ASP A 191 -9.35 -19.49 11.73
N MET A 192 -10.38 -18.69 12.04
CA MET A 192 -11.22 -18.88 13.22
C MET A 192 -12.60 -19.50 12.95
N GLN A 193 -12.87 -19.99 11.73
CA GLN A 193 -14.07 -20.79 11.44
C GLN A 193 -13.84 -22.29 11.67
N THR A 194 -13.31 -22.68 12.82
CA THR A 194 -13.43 -24.09 13.26
C THR A 194 -14.75 -24.24 13.98
N SER A 195 -15.70 -24.86 13.29
CA SER A 195 -17.04 -25.18 13.74
C SER A 195 -17.05 -25.84 15.13
N CYS A 196 -17.58 -25.15 16.14
CA CYS A 196 -18.09 -25.81 17.34
C CYS A 196 -19.43 -26.48 16.98
N VAL A 197 -19.36 -27.70 16.42
CA VAL A 197 -20.53 -28.57 16.42
C VAL A 197 -20.61 -29.20 17.82
N PRO A 198 -21.69 -29.03 18.59
CA PRO A 198 -21.85 -29.73 19.85
C PRO A 198 -21.96 -31.23 19.54
N ILE A 199 -21.07 -32.03 20.13
CA ILE A 199 -21.21 -33.49 20.11
C ILE A 199 -22.38 -33.82 21.02
N THR A 200 -23.57 -33.99 20.46
CA THR A 200 -24.68 -34.65 21.17
C THR A 200 -24.33 -36.14 21.31
N GLU A 201 -24.23 -36.59 22.55
CA GLU A 201 -24.02 -37.97 22.95
C GLU A 201 -25.07 -38.91 22.31
N GLY A 202 -24.59 -39.84 21.48
CA GLY A 202 -25.35 -41.00 21.04
C GLY A 202 -24.80 -42.25 21.71
N ILE A 203 -25.25 -42.52 22.94
CA ILE A 203 -25.12 -43.84 23.57
C ILE A 203 -25.94 -44.83 22.75
N HIS A 204 -25.30 -45.78 22.08
CA HIS A 204 -25.95 -47.03 21.71
C HIS A 204 -25.22 -48.21 22.33
N LYS A 205 -25.88 -48.77 23.35
CA LYS A 205 -25.75 -50.17 23.76
C LYS A 205 -26.26 -51.05 22.62
N TYR A 206 -25.46 -51.99 22.14
CA TYR A 206 -25.62 -53.44 22.26
C TYR A 206 -24.47 -54.12 21.51
#